data_AF-A0A519HD19-F1
#
_entry.id   AF-A0A519HD19-F1
#
_cell.length_a   1.000
_cell.length_b   1.000
_cell.length_c   1.000
_cell.angle_alpha   90.00
_cell.angle_beta   90.00
_cell.angle_gamma   90.00
#
_symmetry.space_group_name_H-M   'P 1'
#
loop_
_entity.id
_entity.type
_entity.pdbx_description
1 polymer ?
#
loop_
_entity_poly.entity_id
_entity_poly.type
_entity_poly.pdbx_seq_one_letter_code
_entity_poly.pdbx_strand_id
1 'polypeptide(L)' 'MNASLPLSIGVIAQQTGCTVPTIRYYEEIGLLPAGPRTGGGRRVNVRSVR' A
#
# COMPACT_ATOMS: atom_id res chain seq x y z
N MET A 1 -11.94 -15.68 -8.72
CA MET A 1 -10.59 -15.20 -9.07
C MET A 1 -10.48 -13.76 -8.56
N ASN A 2 -9.82 -13.52 -7.43
CA ASN A 2 -9.62 -12.18 -6.86
C ASN A 2 -8.33 -11.59 -7.44
N ALA A 3 -8.47 -10.65 -8.37
CA ALA A 3 -7.33 -9.96 -8.99
C ALA A 3 -6.71 -8.97 -7.99
N SER A 4 -5.66 -9.42 -7.31
CA SER A 4 -4.82 -8.61 -6.44
C SER A 4 -3.78 -7.84 -7.28
N LEU A 5 -4.09 -6.60 -7.65
CA LEU A 5 -3.15 -5.76 -8.41
C LEU A 5 -2.17 -5.06 -7.46
N PRO A 6 -0.85 -5.11 -7.73
CA PRO A 6 0.13 -4.37 -6.95
C PRO A 6 -0.04 -2.86 -7.20
N LEU A 7 -0.45 -2.13 -6.16
CA LEU A 7 -0.60 -0.68 -6.20
C LEU A 7 0.62 -0.02 -5.56
N SER A 8 1.08 1.08 -6.16
CA SER A 8 2.08 1.93 -5.53
C SER A 8 1.45 2.74 -4.40
N ILE A 9 2.25 3.05 -3.36
CA ILE A 9 1.78 3.84 -2.21
C ILE A 9 1.19 5.20 -2.62
N GLY A 10 1.67 5.81 -3.70
CA GLY A 10 1.14 7.07 -4.22
C GLY A 10 -0.27 6.93 -4.83
N VAL A 11 -0.60 5.78 -5.41
CA VAL A 11 -1.96 5.50 -5.90
C VAL A 11 -2.91 5.29 -4.73
N ILE A 12 -2.46 4.60 -3.69
CA ILE A 12 -3.25 4.38 -2.48
C ILE A 12 -3.52 5.70 -1.78
N ALA A 13 -2.49 6.53 -1.61
CA ALA A 13 -2.60 7.89 -1.07
C ALA A 13 -3.69 8.70 -1.77
N GLN A 14 -3.67 8.74 -3.11
CA GLN A 14 -4.70 9.43 -3.89
C GLN A 14 -6.09 8.84 -3.71
N GLN A 15 -6.22 7.51 -3.67
CA GLN A 15 -7.52 6.84 -3.55
C GLN A 15 -8.15 6.98 -2.17
N THR A 16 -7.34 6.96 -1.10
CA THR A 16 -7.83 7.09 0.27
C THR A 16 -7.92 8.54 0.73
N GLY A 17 -7.42 9.49 -0.06
CA GLY A 17 -7.27 10.89 0.35
C GLY A 17 -6.23 11.07 1.46
N CYS A 18 -5.37 10.08 1.70
CA CYS A 18 -4.30 10.16 2.69
C CYS A 18 -3.00 10.58 2.01
N THR A 19 -2.07 11.14 2.77
CA THR A 19 -0.72 11.41 2.24
C THR A 19 0.14 10.14 2.30
N VAL A 20 1.17 10.06 1.43
CA VAL A 20 2.16 8.96 1.49
C VAL A 20 2.83 8.86 2.88
N PRO A 21 3.25 9.97 3.54
CA PRO A 21 3.72 9.92 4.93
C PRO A 21 2.71 9.33 5.91
N THR A 22 1.42 9.67 5.79
CA THR A 22 0.37 9.12 6.67
C THR A 22 0.27 7.60 6.54
N ILE A 23 0.28 7.08 5.30
CA ILE A 23 0.23 5.63 5.07
C ILE A 23 1.48 4.95 5.62
N ARG A 24 2.67 5.54 5.44
CA ARG A 24 3.92 5.02 6.02
C ARG A 24 3.90 5.01 7.54
N TYR A 25 3.41 6.08 8.15
CA TYR A 25 3.23 6.16 9.60
C TYR A 25 2.36 5.01 10.11
N TYR A 26 1.25 4.71 9.42
CA TYR A 26 0.40 3.57 9.75
C TYR A 26 1.06 2.21 9.54
N GLU A 27 1.93 2.05 8.54
CA GLU A 27 2.76 0.84 8.39
C GLU A 27 3.78 0.70 9.54
N GLU A 28 4.39 1.81 9.96
CA GLU A 28 5.42 1.84 11.01
C GLU A 28 4.87 1.50 12.38
N ILE A 29 3.69 2.02 12.73
CA ILE A 29 3.01 1.69 14.00
C ILE A 29 2.29 0.33 13.96
N GLY A 30 2.31 -0.37 12.82
CA GLY A 30 1.66 -1.67 12.64
C GLY A 30 0.13 -1.63 12.46
N LEU A 31 -0.45 -0.45 12.23
CA LEU A 31 -1.89 -0.30 11.94
C LEU A 31 -2.23 -0.82 10.54
N LEU A 32 -1.32 -0.66 9.58
CA LEU A 32 -1.43 -1.23 8.24
C LEU A 32 -0.33 -2.28 8.01
N PRO A 33 -0.64 -3.40 7.34
CA PRO A 33 0.39 -4.36 6.94
C PRO A 33 1.33 -3.71 5.92
N ALA A 34 2.64 -3.79 6.18
CA ALA A 34 3.66 -3.30 5.25
C ALA A 34 3.52 -4.00 3.89
N GLY A 35 3.44 -3.22 2.81
CA GLY A 35 3.32 -3.76 1.46
C GLY A 35 4.51 -4.67 1.07
N PRO A 36 4.29 -5.80 0.37
CA PRO A 36 5.38 -6.66 -0.11
C PRO A 36 6.43 -5.87 -0.89
N ARG A 37 7.70 -6.22 -0.65
CA ARG A 37 8.83 -5.66 -1.38
C ARG A 37 8.90 -6.34 -2.75
N THR A 38 8.85 -5.56 -3.82
CA THR A 38 9.24 -6.05 -5.16
C THR A 38 10.75 -6.18 -5.25
N GLY A 39 11.25 -7.04 -6.15
CA GLY A 39 12.67 -7.33 -6.33
C GLY A 39 13.58 -6.11 -6.61
N GLY A 40 13.00 -4.96 -6.98
CA GLY A 40 13.70 -3.67 -7.12
C GLY A 40 13.68 -2.77 -5.87
N GLY A 41 13.30 -3.29 -4.70
CA GLY A 41 13.30 -2.55 -3.43
C GLY A 41 12.09 -1.63 -3.19
N ARG A 42 11.12 -1.59 -4.12
CA ARG A 42 9.90 -0.78 -4.01
C ARG A 42 8.79 -1.58 -3.32
N ARG A 43 8.07 -0.98 -2.37
CA ARG A 43 6.88 -1.59 -1.75
C ARG A 43 5.68 -1.42 -2.67
N VAL A 44 4.93 -2.50 -2.85
CA VAL A 44 3.61 -2.50 -3.50
C VAL A 44 2.61 -2.99 -2.49
N ASN A 45 1.45 -2.35 -2.38
CA ASN A 45 0.39 -2.85 -1.50
C ASN A 45 -0.74 -3.42 -2.35
N VAL A 46 -1.46 -4.35 -1.76
CA VAL A 46 -2.49 -5.12 -2.44
C VAL A 46 -3.84 -4.61 -1.98
N ARG A 47 -4.70 -4.19 -2.91
CA ARG A 47 -6.09 -3.89 -2.58
C ARG A 47 -6.89 -5.18 -2.67
N SER A 48 -7.59 -5.52 -1.59
CA SER A 48 -8.66 -6.51 -1.63
C SER A 48 -9.95 -5.80 -2.08
N VAL A 49 -10.33 -5.96 -3.34
CA VAL A 49 -11.64 -5.50 -3.83
C VAL A 49 -12.64 -6.61 -3.47
N ARG A 50 -13.61 -6.30 -2.62
CA ARG A 50 -14.82 -7.13 -2.42
C ARG A 50 -15.86 -6.77 -3.46
#